data_AF-A0A225EFA3-F1
#
_entry.id   AF-A0A225EFA3-F1
#
_cell.length_a   1.000
_cell.length_b   1.000
_cell.length_c   1.000
_cell.angle_alpha   90.00
_cell.angle_beta   90.00
_cell.angle_gamma   90.00
#
_symmetry.space_group_name_H-M   'P 1'
#
loop_
_entity.id
_entity.type
_entity.pdbx_description
1 polymer ?
#
loop_
_entity_poly.entity_id
_entity_poly.type
_entity_poly.pdbx_seq_one_letter_code
_entity_poly.pdbx_strand_id
1 'polypeptide(L)'
;MRLTCKFEELSTDVQKYLHDVRTRKDRGIPGVFVARGDSKTTWAFIVGPFVAFVMLVMSCASTKSPWAVAMLQAAAVLLGGWTVIYAVRRWFVRGQTFAGFFTYFDPRFVYEVDGEMVTVTDLETVTEITARPPALVVFRFPQRAFGIQAVSRPRAEYVADYYWAVAKLEKDQNGPWTNPAELGAAAKFLVEEDERPRDMGELKLDFDEIPEVVEPERKPSFGFLGLGTIVISGVMLFLLFWGCNQVTVDDRAFARAKDGGAPGLRGYLIEESNTKHRDEARQALYDLYAAPIARLRSGQPAAFPKLREGMVALLESVRTANTPVLSLKVVDKNPIPGTEAGAADLVRSNLADGLGRSIGPEMIAFVAPPDGQPAHLTVEYEFRKDPIGSIYRVQLTVTIRPDLTKEPVASETWQNREMIFPLLMMGSTTPDMIAQYLCRELVGEYKPAPPPEPEEGGDF
;
A
#
# COMPACT_ATOMS: atom_id res chain seq x y z
N MET A 1 -4.29 -3.13 50.63
CA MET A 1 -5.02 -3.46 49.36
C MET A 1 -4.46 -2.65 48.18
N ARG A 2 -4.65 -3.05 46.91
CA ARG A 2 -4.26 -2.21 45.73
C ARG A 2 -5.47 -1.98 44.83
N LEU A 3 -5.87 -0.72 44.67
CA LEU A 3 -7.00 -0.29 43.86
C LEU A 3 -6.48 0.52 42.67
N THR A 4 -6.88 0.16 41.45
CA THR A 4 -6.62 0.98 40.26
C THR A 4 -7.95 1.42 39.67
N CYS A 5 -8.17 2.72 39.59
CA CYS A 5 -9.38 3.32 39.07
C CYS A 5 -9.04 4.62 38.32
N LYS A 6 -10.03 5.20 37.65
CA LYS A 6 -9.85 6.55 37.10
C LYS A 6 -9.95 7.59 38.22
N PHE A 7 -9.30 8.74 38.01
CA PHE A 7 -9.34 9.86 38.94
C PHE A 7 -10.77 10.35 39.16
N GLU A 8 -11.57 10.42 38.11
CA GLU A 8 -12.99 10.80 38.17
C GLU A 8 -13.88 9.81 38.96
N GLU A 9 -13.39 8.58 39.17
CA GLU A 9 -14.11 7.54 39.90
C GLU A 9 -13.85 7.62 41.41
N LEU A 10 -12.76 8.25 41.85
CA LEU A 10 -12.45 8.43 43.27
C LEU A 10 -13.48 9.33 43.95
N SER A 11 -13.62 9.21 45.28
CA SER A 11 -14.44 10.13 46.07
C SER A 11 -13.96 11.59 45.91
N THR A 12 -14.90 12.53 46.06
CA THR A 12 -14.62 13.97 45.87
C THR A 12 -13.51 14.48 46.79
N ASP A 13 -13.42 13.92 48.01
CA ASP A 13 -12.41 14.29 49.00
C ASP A 13 -11.01 13.82 48.59
N VAL A 14 -10.88 12.58 48.10
CA VAL A 14 -9.59 12.06 47.59
C VAL A 14 -9.18 12.83 46.33
N GLN A 15 -10.12 13.18 45.45
CA GLN A 15 -9.84 14.01 44.28
C GLN A 15 -9.28 15.37 44.69
N LYS A 16 -9.94 16.06 45.63
CA LYS A 16 -9.51 17.36 46.13
C LYS A 16 -8.13 17.25 46.80
N TYR A 17 -7.94 16.24 47.64
CA TYR A 17 -6.66 15.96 48.30
C TYR A 17 -5.51 15.81 47.31
N LEU A 18 -5.66 14.95 46.29
CA LEU A 18 -4.63 14.72 45.28
C LEU A 18 -4.40 15.95 44.38
N HIS A 19 -5.44 16.73 44.11
CA HIS A 19 -5.33 17.98 43.38
C HIS A 19 -4.51 19.02 44.16
N ASP A 20 -4.74 19.13 45.47
CA ASP A 20 -4.00 20.03 46.35
C ASP A 20 -2.53 19.58 46.50
N VAL A 21 -2.30 18.28 46.67
CA VAL A 21 -0.94 17.67 46.66
C VAL A 21 -0.18 18.04 45.39
N ARG A 22 -0.82 17.89 44.22
CA ARG A 22 -0.23 18.25 42.93
C ARG A 22 0.09 19.75 42.84
N THR A 23 -0.79 20.59 43.36
CA THR A 23 -0.65 22.06 43.28
C THR A 23 0.48 22.55 44.17
N ARG A 24 0.62 22.00 45.37
CA ARG A 24 1.62 22.45 46.35
C ARG A 24 3.01 21.82 46.19
N LYS A 25 3.13 20.69 45.48
CA LYS A 25 4.41 20.04 45.13
C LYS A 25 5.39 19.96 46.31
N ASP A 26 5.01 19.21 47.36
CA ASP A 26 5.81 18.95 48.56
C ASP A 26 5.74 20.04 49.67
N ARG A 27 5.16 21.22 49.42
CA ARG A 27 4.97 22.24 50.46
C ARG A 27 3.67 22.01 51.23
N GLY A 28 3.72 22.02 52.55
CA GLY A 28 2.51 21.96 53.36
C GLY A 28 1.82 20.61 53.44
N ILE A 29 2.31 19.60 52.72
CA ILE A 29 1.70 18.27 52.62
C ILE A 29 2.37 17.29 53.59
N PRO A 30 1.61 16.33 54.16
CA PRO A 30 2.14 15.40 55.14
C PRO A 30 3.07 14.32 54.55
N GLY A 31 2.94 14.02 53.25
CA GLY A 31 3.71 12.98 52.58
C GLY A 31 4.85 13.49 51.69
N VAL A 32 5.48 12.55 50.98
CA VAL A 32 6.56 12.83 50.02
C VAL A 32 6.01 12.87 48.60
N PHE A 33 6.13 14.03 47.94
CA PHE A 33 5.73 14.18 46.53
C PHE A 33 6.89 13.86 45.58
N VAL A 34 6.64 12.98 44.59
CA VAL A 34 7.62 12.62 43.56
C VAL A 34 7.02 12.86 42.17
N ALA A 35 7.40 13.97 41.53
CA ALA A 35 6.97 14.29 40.17
C ALA A 35 7.48 13.23 39.17
N ARG A 36 6.62 12.80 38.23
CA ARG A 36 7.01 11.91 37.14
C ARG A 36 6.89 12.63 35.80
N GLY A 37 7.85 12.40 34.91
CA GLY A 37 7.79 12.87 33.54
C GLY A 37 6.86 12.01 32.70
N ASP A 38 6.18 12.60 31.73
CA ASP A 38 5.32 11.91 30.78
C ASP A 38 5.99 11.77 29.41
N SER A 39 6.95 10.85 29.33
CA SER A 39 7.65 10.57 28.07
C SER A 39 6.73 9.99 27.01
N LYS A 40 5.67 9.26 27.42
CA LYS A 40 4.70 8.61 26.52
C LYS A 40 4.01 9.62 25.60
N THR A 41 3.60 10.76 26.13
CA THR A 41 2.96 11.84 25.35
C THR A 41 3.91 12.43 24.31
N THR A 42 5.17 12.68 24.68
CA THR A 42 6.18 13.19 23.75
C THR A 42 6.45 12.19 22.64
N TRP A 43 6.61 10.90 22.98
CA TRP A 43 6.80 9.84 22.00
C TRP A 43 5.58 9.66 21.10
N ALA A 44 4.35 9.74 21.62
CA ALA A 44 3.13 9.66 20.82
C ALA A 44 3.06 10.79 19.77
N PHE A 45 3.46 12.01 20.15
CA PHE A 45 3.49 13.16 19.24
C PHE A 45 4.54 13.02 18.13
N ILE A 46 5.67 12.36 18.39
CA ILE A 46 6.75 12.18 17.40
C ILE A 46 6.50 10.93 16.53
N VAL A 47 6.25 9.79 17.17
CA VAL A 47 6.14 8.48 16.51
C VAL A 47 4.86 8.39 15.70
N GLY A 48 3.75 8.98 16.18
CA GLY A 48 2.46 8.97 15.50
C GLY A 48 2.51 9.50 14.07
N PRO A 49 2.88 10.77 13.87
CA PRO A 49 3.04 11.36 12.55
C PRO A 49 4.10 10.65 11.70
N PHE A 50 5.19 10.19 12.31
CA PHE A 50 6.24 9.47 11.59
C PHE A 50 5.73 8.14 11.00
N VAL A 51 5.03 7.33 11.80
CA VAL A 51 4.43 6.07 11.34
C VAL A 51 3.38 6.33 10.27
N ALA A 52 2.51 7.33 10.46
CA ALA A 52 1.52 7.71 9.47
C ALA A 52 2.18 8.14 8.14
N PHE A 53 3.22 8.97 8.20
CA PHE A 53 3.97 9.40 7.03
C PHE A 53 4.60 8.22 6.28
N VAL A 54 5.30 7.33 6.98
CA VAL A 54 5.91 6.13 6.36
C VAL A 54 4.85 5.25 5.69
N MET A 55 3.74 5.00 6.37
CA MET A 55 2.64 4.20 5.80
C MET A 55 2.01 4.87 4.58
N LEU A 56 1.83 6.20 4.60
CA LEU A 56 1.32 6.96 3.45
C LEU A 56 2.27 6.84 2.25
N VAL A 57 3.59 7.04 2.45
CA VAL A 57 4.59 6.91 1.38
C VAL A 57 4.59 5.49 0.80
N MET A 58 4.61 4.45 1.65
CA MET A 58 4.57 3.06 1.21
C MET A 58 3.28 2.72 0.45
N SER A 59 2.14 3.24 0.92
CA SER A 59 0.84 3.02 0.26
C SER A 59 0.80 3.64 -1.13
N CYS A 60 1.41 4.82 -1.32
CA CYS A 60 1.47 5.50 -2.61
C CYS A 60 2.30 4.71 -3.64
N ALA A 61 3.25 3.88 -3.22
CA ALA A 61 4.04 3.01 -4.09
C ALA A 61 3.36 1.67 -4.39
N SER A 62 2.24 1.35 -3.73
CA SER A 62 1.55 0.08 -3.88
C SER A 62 0.86 -0.06 -5.25
N THR A 63 0.92 -1.25 -5.82
CA THR A 63 0.22 -1.65 -7.05
C THR A 63 -1.14 -2.31 -6.78
N LYS A 64 -1.60 -2.29 -5.52
CA LYS A 64 -2.91 -2.85 -5.12
C LYS A 64 -4.06 -2.01 -5.66
N SER A 65 -5.27 -2.56 -5.56
CA SER A 65 -6.49 -1.87 -5.96
C SER A 65 -6.65 -0.52 -5.22
N PRO A 66 -7.25 0.50 -5.84
CA PRO A 66 -7.39 1.84 -5.24
C PRO A 66 -8.07 1.84 -3.86
N TRP A 67 -9.07 0.96 -3.67
CA TRP A 67 -9.78 0.84 -2.40
C TRP A 67 -8.90 0.28 -1.28
N ALA A 68 -8.03 -0.69 -1.58
CA ALA A 68 -7.14 -1.29 -0.59
C ALA A 68 -6.06 -0.28 -0.15
N VAL A 69 -5.53 0.48 -1.11
CA VAL A 69 -4.60 1.59 -0.83
C VAL A 69 -5.28 2.67 0.03
N ALA A 70 -6.52 3.02 -0.29
CA ALA A 70 -7.29 4.01 0.47
C ALA A 70 -7.57 3.56 1.91
N MET A 71 -7.90 2.27 2.13
CA MET A 71 -8.06 1.73 3.48
C MET A 71 -6.78 1.84 4.30
N LEU A 72 -5.62 1.51 3.69
CA LEU A 72 -4.33 1.61 4.36
C LEU A 72 -3.98 3.07 4.70
N GLN A 73 -4.23 4.01 3.79
CA GLN A 73 -4.01 5.44 4.01
C GLN A 73 -4.92 6.00 5.11
N ALA A 74 -6.20 5.64 5.09
CA ALA A 74 -7.15 6.02 6.14
C ALA A 74 -6.72 5.46 7.50
N ALA A 75 -6.32 4.19 7.58
CA ALA A 75 -5.82 3.58 8.81
C ALA A 75 -4.56 4.28 9.32
N ALA A 76 -3.61 4.61 8.44
CA ALA A 76 -2.40 5.34 8.77
C ALA A 76 -2.71 6.73 9.36
N VAL A 77 -3.60 7.49 8.72
CA VAL A 77 -4.01 8.82 9.19
C VAL A 77 -4.79 8.73 10.49
N LEU A 78 -5.67 7.74 10.66
CA LEU A 78 -6.38 7.54 11.92
C LEU A 78 -5.42 7.19 13.06
N LEU A 79 -4.45 6.30 12.83
CA LEU A 79 -3.46 5.92 13.85
C LEU A 79 -2.55 7.11 14.23
N GLY A 80 -2.01 7.82 13.24
CA GLY A 80 -1.17 8.99 13.46
C GLY A 80 -1.95 10.17 14.04
N GLY A 81 -3.15 10.42 13.54
CA GLY A 81 -4.04 11.45 14.06
C GLY A 81 -4.46 11.16 15.50
N TRP A 82 -4.80 9.92 15.83
CA TRP A 82 -5.19 9.53 17.18
C TRP A 82 -4.05 9.69 18.18
N THR A 83 -2.82 9.33 17.81
CA THR A 83 -1.64 9.49 18.67
C THR A 83 -1.28 10.96 18.90
N VAL A 84 -1.44 11.83 17.90
CA VAL A 84 -1.32 13.29 18.06
C VAL A 84 -2.45 13.84 18.95
N ILE A 85 -3.70 13.45 18.70
CA ILE A 85 -4.85 13.88 19.52
C ILE A 85 -4.68 13.43 20.96
N TYR A 86 -4.19 12.22 21.20
CA TYR A 86 -3.85 11.73 22.53
C TYR A 86 -2.82 12.64 23.20
N ALA A 87 -1.74 12.99 22.50
CA ALA A 87 -0.69 13.84 23.06
C ALA A 87 -1.18 15.27 23.34
N VAL A 88 -1.90 15.87 22.39
CA VAL A 88 -2.51 17.20 22.51
C VAL A 88 -3.51 17.21 23.67
N ARG A 89 -4.42 16.24 23.75
CA ARG A 89 -5.35 16.11 24.87
C ARG A 89 -4.56 16.08 26.18
N ARG A 90 -3.52 15.28 26.29
CA ARG A 90 -2.73 15.13 27.53
C ARG A 90 -1.96 16.41 27.91
N TRP A 91 -1.50 17.21 26.95
CA TRP A 91 -0.88 18.51 27.20
C TRP A 91 -1.87 19.61 27.59
N PHE A 92 -3.05 19.62 26.97
CA PHE A 92 -4.03 20.71 27.12
C PHE A 92 -5.14 20.41 28.12
N VAL A 93 -5.24 19.18 28.66
CA VAL A 93 -6.20 18.90 29.73
C VAL A 93 -5.83 19.74 30.96
N ARG A 94 -6.61 20.80 31.14
CA ARG A 94 -6.71 21.62 32.34
C ARG A 94 -8.10 21.38 32.91
N GLY A 95 -8.21 20.71 34.05
CA GLY A 95 -9.51 20.43 34.65
C GLY A 95 -9.47 19.38 35.75
N GLN A 96 -10.64 19.19 36.37
CA GLN A 96 -10.86 18.29 37.51
C GLN A 96 -10.72 16.80 37.16
N THR A 97 -10.69 16.41 35.89
CA THR A 97 -10.61 15.00 35.48
C THR A 97 -9.17 14.47 35.37
N PHE A 98 -8.16 15.34 35.50
CA PHE A 98 -6.76 14.99 35.29
C PHE A 98 -5.91 15.31 36.50
N ALA A 99 -5.39 14.28 37.15
CA ALA A 99 -4.60 14.41 38.35
C ALA A 99 -3.13 14.76 38.06
N GLY A 100 -2.57 14.36 36.93
CA GLY A 100 -1.18 14.67 36.54
C GLY A 100 -0.27 13.45 36.56
N PHE A 101 1.05 13.66 36.67
CA PHE A 101 2.04 12.58 36.68
C PHE A 101 2.92 12.69 37.92
N PHE A 102 2.60 11.89 38.93
CA PHE A 102 3.39 11.86 40.15
C PHE A 102 3.15 10.56 40.91
N THR A 103 4.03 10.29 41.86
CA THR A 103 3.76 9.36 42.94
C THR A 103 3.74 10.16 44.23
N TYR A 104 2.75 9.93 45.07
CA TYR A 104 2.65 10.55 46.37
C TYR A 104 2.64 9.47 47.46
N PHE A 105 3.57 9.61 48.39
CA PHE A 105 3.81 8.68 49.49
C PHE A 105 3.28 9.32 50.77
N ASP A 106 2.05 9.01 51.16
CA ASP A 106 1.48 9.45 52.43
C ASP A 106 1.73 8.37 53.51
N PRO A 107 1.43 8.65 54.80
CA PRO A 107 1.63 7.69 55.89
C PRO A 107 0.85 6.37 55.77
N ARG A 108 -0.33 6.37 55.14
CA ARG A 108 -1.26 5.22 55.04
C ARG A 108 -1.30 4.59 53.64
N PHE A 109 -1.07 5.37 52.60
CA PHE A 109 -1.31 5.04 51.21
C PHE A 109 -0.17 5.55 50.31
N VAL A 110 0.03 4.81 49.23
CA VAL A 110 0.83 5.28 48.09
C VAL A 110 -0.08 5.49 46.89
N TYR A 111 -0.10 6.72 46.38
CA TYR A 111 -0.85 7.10 45.19
C TYR A 111 0.08 7.19 43.98
N GLU A 112 -0.05 6.26 43.06
CA GLU A 112 0.59 6.31 41.76
C GLU A 112 -0.36 6.94 40.75
N VAL A 113 -0.14 8.22 40.42
CA VAL A 113 -0.94 8.97 39.45
C VAL A 113 -0.27 8.95 38.07
N ASP A 114 -0.90 8.31 37.08
CA ASP A 114 -0.54 8.31 35.65
C ASP A 114 -1.68 8.93 34.82
N GLY A 115 -1.77 10.26 34.91
CA GLY A 115 -2.69 11.09 34.14
C GLY A 115 -4.10 11.06 34.71
N GLU A 116 -4.97 10.28 34.07
CA GLU A 116 -6.34 10.03 34.52
C GLU A 116 -6.45 8.77 35.38
N MET A 117 -5.41 7.93 35.44
CA MET A 117 -5.43 6.70 36.23
C MET A 117 -4.74 6.93 37.57
N VAL A 118 -5.37 6.49 38.65
CA VAL A 118 -4.78 6.49 39.99
C VAL A 118 -4.73 5.06 40.49
N THR A 119 -3.55 4.63 40.92
CA THR A 119 -3.37 3.38 41.64
C THR A 119 -3.04 3.68 43.09
N VAL A 120 -3.92 3.27 43.98
CA VAL A 120 -3.77 3.46 45.42
C VAL A 120 -3.34 2.14 46.04
N THR A 121 -2.24 2.17 46.78
CA THR A 121 -1.72 1.02 47.51
C THR A 121 -1.76 1.33 48.99
N ASP A 122 -2.59 0.61 49.72
CA ASP A 122 -2.69 0.70 51.17
C ASP A 122 -1.53 -0.05 51.85
N LEU A 123 -0.93 0.64 52.82
CA LEU A 123 0.30 0.28 53.50
C LEU A 123 0.12 -0.39 54.87
N GLU A 124 -1.12 -0.57 55.36
CA GLU A 124 -1.40 -1.10 56.69
C GLU A 124 -0.71 -2.46 56.96
N THR A 125 -0.56 -3.26 55.90
CA THR A 125 0.03 -4.61 55.98
C THR A 125 1.49 -4.68 55.51
N VAL A 126 2.16 -3.54 55.31
CA VAL A 126 3.56 -3.54 54.88
C VAL A 126 4.48 -3.94 56.03
N THR A 127 5.39 -4.88 55.75
CA THR A 127 6.38 -5.40 56.70
C THR A 127 7.74 -4.72 56.59
N GLU A 128 8.12 -4.28 55.39
CA GLU A 128 9.43 -3.69 55.12
C GLU A 128 9.37 -2.76 53.90
N ILE A 129 10.07 -1.63 53.99
CA ILE A 129 10.22 -0.66 52.90
C ILE A 129 11.71 -0.40 52.71
N THR A 130 12.24 -0.66 51.52
CA THR A 130 13.67 -0.50 51.22
C THR A 130 13.89 0.19 49.89
N ALA A 131 14.89 1.07 49.84
CA ALA A 131 15.39 1.64 48.58
C ALA A 131 16.39 0.68 47.92
N ARG A 132 16.25 0.45 46.61
CA ARG A 132 17.15 -0.38 45.79
C ARG A 132 17.65 0.37 44.55
N PRO A 133 18.87 0.11 44.08
CA PRO A 133 19.35 0.64 42.80
C PRO A 133 18.48 0.15 41.61
N PRO A 134 18.29 0.95 40.55
CA PRO A 134 18.87 2.29 40.35
C PRO A 134 18.07 3.45 40.99
N ALA A 135 16.80 3.25 41.37
CA ALA A 135 15.94 4.23 42.07
C ALA A 135 14.58 3.59 42.38
N LEU A 136 14.55 2.43 43.02
CA LEU A 136 13.33 1.65 43.25
C LEU A 136 13.00 1.61 44.74
N VAL A 137 11.80 2.02 45.13
CA VAL A 137 11.29 1.82 46.50
C VAL A 137 10.51 0.52 46.50
N VAL A 138 11.01 -0.47 47.24
CA VAL A 138 10.39 -1.80 47.36
C VAL A 138 9.65 -1.91 48.67
N PHE A 139 8.35 -2.15 48.56
CA PHE A 139 7.46 -2.40 49.68
C PHE A 139 7.16 -3.90 49.74
N ARG A 140 7.42 -4.52 50.88
CA ARG A 140 7.24 -5.95 51.12
C ARG A 140 6.02 -6.17 52.01
N PHE A 141 5.03 -6.86 51.49
CA PHE A 141 3.89 -7.41 52.22
C PHE A 141 4.16 -8.88 52.56
N PRO A 142 3.39 -9.51 53.48
CA PRO A 142 3.55 -10.92 53.86
C PRO A 142 3.55 -11.91 52.68
N GLN A 143 2.81 -11.61 51.61
CA GLN A 143 2.63 -12.52 50.47
C GLN A 143 3.23 -12.01 49.15
N ARG A 144 3.63 -10.74 49.07
CA ARG A 144 4.09 -10.13 47.81
C ARG A 144 4.99 -8.92 48.06
N ALA A 145 5.86 -8.60 47.12
CA ALA A 145 6.57 -7.33 47.09
C ALA A 145 6.15 -6.53 45.85
N PHE A 146 6.08 -5.20 45.99
CA PHE A 146 5.90 -4.30 44.87
C PHE A 146 6.96 -3.21 44.90
N GLY A 147 7.42 -2.80 43.72
CA GLY A 147 8.41 -1.75 43.56
C GLY A 147 7.82 -0.54 42.85
N ILE A 148 8.08 0.65 43.37
CA ILE A 148 7.76 1.90 42.69
C ILE A 148 9.04 2.61 42.29
N GLN A 149 9.14 2.96 41.01
CA GLN A 149 10.27 3.69 40.46
C GLN A 149 10.22 5.16 40.92
N ALA A 150 11.22 5.58 41.68
CA ALA A 150 11.50 6.98 41.99
C ALA A 150 12.31 7.64 40.86
N VAL A 151 12.34 8.97 40.86
CA VAL A 151 13.09 9.78 39.87
C VAL A 151 14.59 9.56 39.99
N SER A 152 15.08 9.39 41.21
CA SER A 152 16.51 9.24 41.51
C SER A 152 16.72 8.37 42.74
N ARG A 153 17.93 7.82 42.88
CA ARG A 153 18.31 7.04 44.05
C ARG A 153 18.18 7.81 45.36
N PRO A 154 18.66 9.07 45.49
CA PRO A 154 18.46 9.84 46.72
C PRO A 154 16.99 10.02 47.08
N ARG A 155 16.10 10.17 46.07
CA ARG A 155 14.66 10.29 46.34
C ARG A 155 14.04 8.97 46.79
N ALA A 156 14.54 7.83 46.29
CA ALA A 156 14.11 6.52 46.77
C ALA A 156 14.55 6.28 48.22
N GLU A 157 15.79 6.64 48.56
CA GLU A 157 16.34 6.58 49.93
C GLU A 157 15.51 7.48 50.86
N TYR A 158 15.26 8.74 50.48
CA TYR A 158 14.42 9.66 51.23
C TYR A 158 13.01 9.12 51.53
N VAL A 159 12.39 8.42 50.56
CA VAL A 159 11.07 7.79 50.78
C VAL A 159 11.16 6.63 51.76
N ALA A 160 12.22 5.81 51.69
CA ALA A 160 12.42 4.72 52.64
C ALA A 160 12.66 5.26 54.06
N ASP A 161 13.48 6.30 54.20
CA ASP A 161 13.77 6.98 55.46
C ASP A 161 12.52 7.63 56.04
N TYR A 162 11.68 8.24 55.19
CA TYR A 162 10.38 8.78 55.56
C TYR A 162 9.47 7.72 56.19
N TYR A 163 9.32 6.55 55.57
CA TYR A 163 8.49 5.50 56.14
C TYR A 163 9.10 4.86 57.40
N TRP A 164 10.44 4.79 57.49
CA TRP A 164 11.11 4.40 58.71
C TRP A 164 10.80 5.38 59.86
N ALA A 165 10.79 6.69 59.57
CA ALA A 165 10.43 7.74 60.52
C ALA A 165 8.95 7.65 60.95
N VAL A 166 8.02 7.41 60.01
CA VAL A 166 6.59 7.16 60.31
C VAL A 166 6.46 5.99 61.30
N ALA A 167 7.07 4.83 61.00
CA ALA A 167 7.00 3.65 61.85
C ALA A 167 7.67 3.85 63.22
N LYS A 168 8.71 4.69 63.30
CA LYS A 168 9.38 5.05 64.56
C LYS A 168 8.52 5.95 65.43
N LEU A 169 7.85 6.94 64.84
CA LEU A 169 6.98 7.88 65.55
C LEU A 169 5.66 7.23 65.98
N GLU A 170 5.09 6.33 65.17
CA GLU A 170 3.87 5.58 65.51
C GLU A 170 4.04 4.66 66.74
N LYS A 171 5.23 4.08 66.92
CA LYS A 171 5.56 3.26 68.11
C LYS A 171 5.76 4.08 69.38
N ASP A 172 5.91 5.39 69.28
CA ASP A 172 6.08 6.27 70.42
C ASP A 172 4.71 6.56 71.05
N GLN A 173 4.29 5.70 71.99
CA GLN A 173 2.97 5.79 72.65
C GLN A 173 2.75 7.13 73.39
N ASN A 174 3.81 7.87 73.70
CA ASN A 174 3.74 9.16 74.38
C ASN A 174 3.76 10.35 73.40
N GLY A 175 3.85 10.10 72.09
CA GLY A 175 3.85 11.14 71.08
C GLY A 175 2.45 11.73 70.83
N PRO A 176 2.33 13.01 70.46
CA PRO A 176 1.05 13.64 70.15
C PRO A 176 0.45 13.25 68.79
N TRP A 177 1.04 12.26 68.08
CA TRP A 177 0.82 12.00 66.65
C TRP A 177 -0.43 11.15 66.34
N THR A 178 -1.60 11.52 66.86
CA THR A 178 -2.83 10.75 66.62
C THR A 178 -3.41 10.97 65.22
N ASN A 179 -3.19 12.13 64.63
CA ASN A 179 -3.65 12.43 63.28
C ASN A 179 -2.61 11.93 62.24
N PRO A 180 -3.00 11.13 61.25
CA PRO A 180 -2.10 10.70 60.17
C PRO A 180 -1.40 11.87 59.44
N ALA A 181 -2.08 13.01 59.25
CA ALA A 181 -1.47 14.18 58.62
C ALA A 181 -0.28 14.72 59.44
N GLU A 182 -0.47 14.87 60.74
CA GLU A 182 0.56 15.35 61.66
C GLU A 182 1.71 14.34 61.76
N LEU A 183 1.41 13.04 61.84
CA LEU A 183 2.40 11.97 61.85
C LEU A 183 3.29 12.01 60.59
N GLY A 184 2.69 12.20 59.42
CA GLY A 184 3.42 12.34 58.17
C GLY A 184 4.34 13.56 58.16
N ALA A 185 3.82 14.73 58.52
CA ALA A 185 4.63 15.95 58.58
C ALA A 185 5.76 15.84 59.60
N ALA A 186 5.53 15.24 60.77
CA ALA A 186 6.56 15.00 61.77
C ALA A 186 7.62 14.00 61.27
N ALA A 187 7.23 12.95 60.55
CA ALA A 187 8.16 12.01 59.95
C ALA A 187 9.03 12.68 58.88
N LYS A 188 8.44 13.55 58.05
CA LYS A 188 9.16 14.34 57.07
C LYS A 188 10.17 15.28 57.72
N PHE A 189 9.75 16.03 58.75
CA PHE A 189 10.62 16.90 59.53
C PHE A 189 11.79 16.13 60.15
N LEU A 190 11.52 14.95 60.72
CA LEU A 190 12.55 14.10 61.32
C LEU A 190 13.60 13.64 60.30
N VAL A 191 13.20 13.35 59.05
CA VAL A 191 14.16 12.97 58.00
C VAL A 191 14.95 14.18 57.49
N GLU A 192 14.34 15.36 57.44
CA GLU A 192 14.98 16.60 56.95
C GLU A 192 15.96 17.18 57.98
N GLU A 193 15.61 17.20 59.26
CA GLU A 193 16.36 17.88 60.33
C GLU A 193 17.11 16.91 61.26
N ASP A 194 16.89 15.59 61.15
CA ASP A 194 17.41 14.53 62.06
C ASP A 194 17.03 14.75 63.56
N GLU A 195 16.12 15.69 63.83
CA GLU A 195 15.57 16.01 65.14
C GLU A 195 14.06 15.83 65.16
N ARG A 196 13.51 15.51 66.35
CA ARG A 196 12.06 15.46 66.52
C ARG A 196 11.50 16.88 66.61
N PRO A 197 10.37 17.17 65.94
CA PRO A 197 9.68 18.44 66.12
C PRO A 197 9.29 18.60 67.60
N ARG A 198 9.54 19.79 68.16
CA ARG A 198 9.28 20.08 69.58
C ARG A 198 7.82 20.46 69.81
N ASP A 199 7.20 21.07 68.82
CA ASP A 199 5.79 21.43 68.83
C ASP A 199 5.12 21.18 67.47
N MET A 200 3.78 21.21 67.46
CA MET A 200 2.98 21.03 66.24
C MET A 200 3.04 22.26 65.33
N GLY A 201 3.43 23.42 65.84
CA GLY A 201 3.51 24.67 65.07
C GLY A 201 4.73 24.71 64.15
N GLU A 202 5.78 23.95 64.47
CA GLU A 202 6.94 23.70 63.61
C GLU A 202 6.56 22.91 62.35
N LEU A 203 5.50 22.09 62.43
CA LEU A 203 4.93 21.40 61.30
C LEU A 203 4.16 22.41 60.45
N LYS A 204 4.80 22.91 59.39
CA LYS A 204 4.16 23.74 58.35
C LYS A 204 3.18 22.88 57.56
N LEU A 205 2.07 22.50 58.17
CA LEU A 205 1.05 21.63 57.61
C LEU A 205 -0.14 22.49 57.15
N ASP A 206 -0.59 22.25 55.93
CA ASP A 206 -1.75 22.94 55.35
C ASP A 206 -2.96 22.00 55.16
N PHE A 207 -2.86 20.76 55.64
CA PHE A 207 -3.89 19.72 55.52
C PHE A 207 -4.25 19.21 56.91
N ASP A 208 -5.51 19.37 57.28
CA ASP A 208 -5.98 18.91 58.58
C ASP A 208 -6.31 17.41 58.58
N GLU A 209 -6.67 16.84 57.43
CA GLU A 209 -7.14 15.44 57.33
C GLU A 209 -6.60 14.72 56.09
N ILE A 210 -6.23 13.45 56.28
CA ILE A 210 -5.95 12.50 55.19
C ILE A 210 -7.21 11.65 55.01
N PRO A 211 -7.73 11.48 53.77
CA PRO A 211 -8.88 10.62 53.52
C PRO A 211 -8.69 9.21 54.08
N GLU A 212 -9.64 8.75 54.88
CA GLU A 212 -9.52 7.46 55.57
C GLU A 212 -9.83 6.26 54.67
N VAL A 213 -10.77 6.42 53.74
CA VAL A 213 -11.24 5.37 52.85
C VAL A 213 -11.12 5.82 51.40
N VAL A 214 -10.52 4.97 50.57
CA VAL A 214 -10.37 5.19 49.13
C VAL A 214 -11.26 4.21 48.39
N GLU A 215 -12.45 4.67 48.01
CA GLU A 215 -13.43 3.88 47.25
C GLU A 215 -13.80 4.56 45.92
N PRO A 216 -14.07 3.77 44.86
CA PRO A 216 -14.61 4.30 43.62
C PRO A 216 -16.12 4.57 43.78
N GLU A 217 -16.52 5.85 43.73
CA GLU A 217 -17.92 6.30 43.87
C GLU A 217 -18.66 6.40 42.52
N ARG A 218 -17.96 6.64 41.42
CA ARG A 218 -18.59 6.90 40.11
C ARG A 218 -18.31 5.78 39.11
N LYS A 219 -19.27 5.50 38.24
CA LYS A 219 -19.08 4.63 37.07
C LYS A 219 -18.47 5.45 35.93
N PRO A 220 -17.50 4.90 35.18
CA PRO A 220 -16.92 5.60 34.04
C PRO A 220 -18.00 5.89 33.00
N SER A 221 -18.11 7.16 32.59
CA SER A 221 -18.94 7.49 31.44
C SER A 221 -18.24 6.97 30.17
N PHE A 222 -18.85 6.02 29.49
CA PHE A 222 -18.31 5.54 28.21
C PHE A 222 -18.61 6.59 27.14
N GLY A 223 -17.57 7.20 26.59
CA GLY A 223 -17.69 8.30 25.63
C GLY A 223 -18.13 7.84 24.23
N PHE A 224 -19.37 7.35 24.09
CA PHE A 224 -19.94 6.90 22.80
C PHE A 224 -19.82 7.93 21.69
N LEU A 225 -19.95 9.22 22.01
CA LEU A 225 -19.76 10.32 21.07
C LEU A 225 -18.37 10.29 20.41
N GLY A 226 -17.32 10.00 21.18
CA GLY A 226 -15.95 9.91 20.65
C GLY A 226 -15.78 8.76 19.66
N LEU A 227 -16.36 7.59 19.94
CA LEU A 227 -16.34 6.45 19.01
C LEU A 227 -17.07 6.77 17.71
N GLY A 228 -18.23 7.43 17.79
CA GLY A 228 -18.98 7.87 16.60
C GLY A 228 -18.16 8.80 15.70
N THR A 229 -17.48 9.80 16.28
CA THR A 229 -16.61 10.71 15.53
C THR A 229 -15.46 9.99 14.82
N ILE A 230 -14.84 8.99 15.46
CA ILE A 230 -13.76 8.20 14.86
C ILE A 230 -14.26 7.43 13.63
N VAL A 231 -15.42 6.75 13.75
CA VAL A 231 -16.00 5.97 12.64
C VAL A 231 -16.33 6.89 11.46
N ILE A 232 -17.01 8.01 11.70
CA ILE A 232 -17.38 8.98 10.65
C ILE A 232 -16.13 9.53 9.96
N SER A 233 -15.13 9.94 10.74
CA SER A 233 -13.87 10.49 10.20
C SER A 233 -13.13 9.44 9.36
N GLY A 234 -13.14 8.17 9.79
CA GLY A 234 -12.54 7.07 9.04
C GLY A 234 -13.20 6.84 7.69
N VAL A 235 -14.53 6.85 7.63
CA VAL A 235 -15.29 6.72 6.37
C VAL A 235 -15.01 7.90 5.45
N MET A 236 -15.00 9.13 5.96
CA MET A 236 -14.70 10.32 5.15
C MET A 236 -13.28 10.28 4.58
N LEU A 237 -12.28 9.95 5.39
CA LEU A 237 -10.89 9.80 4.94
C LEU A 237 -10.76 8.69 3.88
N PHE A 238 -11.43 7.56 4.08
CA PHE A 238 -11.44 6.47 3.11
C PHE A 238 -11.98 6.92 1.75
N LEU A 239 -13.14 7.59 1.73
CA LEU A 239 -13.76 8.06 0.48
C LEU A 239 -12.88 9.09 -0.24
N LEU A 240 -12.28 10.01 0.52
CA LEU A 240 -11.34 11.00 -0.01
C LEU A 240 -10.13 10.32 -0.68
N PHE A 241 -9.48 9.41 0.04
CA PHE A 241 -8.32 8.69 -0.49
C PHE A 241 -8.68 7.78 -1.66
N TRP A 242 -9.85 7.13 -1.63
CA TRP A 242 -10.31 6.28 -2.72
C TRP A 242 -10.47 7.07 -4.02
N GLY A 243 -11.09 8.25 -3.97
CA GLY A 243 -11.21 9.14 -5.12
C GLY A 243 -9.85 9.59 -5.67
N CYS A 244 -8.93 10.03 -4.80
CA CYS A 244 -7.58 10.42 -5.22
C CYS A 244 -6.77 9.26 -5.83
N ASN A 245 -6.89 8.07 -5.24
CA ASN A 245 -6.18 6.87 -5.71
C ASN A 245 -6.72 6.36 -7.05
N GLN A 246 -8.02 6.48 -7.32
CA GLN A 246 -8.56 6.11 -8.63
C GLN A 246 -7.92 6.91 -9.76
N VAL A 247 -7.82 8.24 -9.60
CA VAL A 247 -7.22 9.12 -10.62
C VAL A 247 -5.74 8.79 -10.84
N THR A 248 -4.98 8.61 -9.76
CA THR A 248 -3.53 8.35 -9.85
C THR A 248 -3.19 6.96 -10.37
N VAL A 249 -4.02 5.95 -10.08
CA VAL A 249 -3.85 4.60 -10.64
C VAL A 249 -4.11 4.61 -12.14
N ASP A 250 -5.13 5.33 -12.61
CA ASP A 250 -5.44 5.49 -14.03
C ASP A 250 -4.27 6.20 -14.76
N ASP A 251 -3.74 7.30 -14.20
CA ASP A 251 -2.58 8.02 -14.74
C ASP A 251 -1.35 7.10 -14.91
N ARG A 252 -1.05 6.26 -13.92
CA ARG A 252 0.06 5.29 -13.97
C ARG A 252 -0.21 4.12 -14.92
N ALA A 253 -1.46 3.69 -15.04
CA ALA A 253 -1.85 2.64 -15.97
C ALA A 253 -1.66 3.12 -17.41
N PHE A 254 -2.09 4.35 -17.71
CA PHE A 254 -1.90 4.95 -19.03
C PHE A 254 -0.43 5.19 -19.37
N ALA A 255 0.38 5.70 -18.43
CA ALA A 255 1.81 5.87 -18.64
C ALA A 255 2.51 4.55 -19.02
N ARG A 256 2.25 3.49 -18.25
CA ARG A 256 2.77 2.14 -18.56
C ARG A 256 2.24 1.60 -19.89
N ALA A 257 0.99 1.90 -20.23
CA ALA A 257 0.38 1.48 -21.47
C ALA A 257 1.07 2.13 -22.69
N LYS A 258 1.44 3.41 -22.61
CA LYS A 258 2.22 4.10 -23.64
C LYS A 258 3.60 3.47 -23.83
N ASP A 259 4.30 3.17 -22.73
CA ASP A 259 5.61 2.52 -22.79
C ASP A 259 5.53 1.11 -23.41
N GLY A 260 4.41 0.41 -23.20
CA GLY A 260 4.12 -0.90 -23.77
C GLY A 260 3.60 -0.88 -25.22
N GLY A 261 3.58 0.27 -25.90
CA GLY A 261 3.15 0.39 -27.29
C GLY A 261 1.70 -0.07 -27.53
N ALA A 262 1.44 -0.68 -28.68
CA ALA A 262 0.08 -1.06 -29.06
C ALA A 262 -0.56 -2.12 -28.13
N PRO A 263 0.16 -3.16 -27.66
CA PRO A 263 -0.40 -4.10 -26.68
C PRO A 263 -0.72 -3.44 -25.34
N GLY A 264 0.17 -2.57 -24.84
CA GLY A 264 -0.05 -1.82 -23.60
C GLY A 264 -1.30 -0.95 -23.67
N LEU A 265 -1.44 -0.15 -24.73
CA LEU A 265 -2.59 0.73 -24.97
C LEU A 265 -3.91 -0.04 -25.11
N ARG A 266 -3.89 -1.22 -25.76
CA ARG A 266 -5.08 -2.09 -25.84
C ARG A 266 -5.45 -2.70 -24.50
N GLY A 267 -4.46 -3.20 -23.75
CA GLY A 267 -4.69 -3.68 -22.39
C GLY A 267 -5.33 -2.61 -21.51
N TYR A 268 -4.87 -1.36 -21.64
CA TYR A 268 -5.48 -0.22 -20.96
C TYR A 268 -6.95 0.03 -21.38
N LEU A 269 -7.28 -0.08 -22.67
CA LEU A 269 -8.63 0.12 -23.18
C LEU A 269 -9.61 -1.02 -22.85
N ILE A 270 -9.12 -2.25 -22.69
CA ILE A 270 -9.91 -3.43 -22.29
C ILE A 270 -10.39 -3.29 -20.84
N GLU A 271 -9.56 -2.72 -19.98
CA GLU A 271 -9.88 -2.49 -18.57
C GLU A 271 -10.94 -1.38 -18.43
N GLU A 272 -12.14 -1.75 -17.96
CA GLU A 272 -13.28 -0.82 -17.83
C GLU A 272 -13.07 0.23 -16.74
N SER A 273 -12.23 -0.06 -15.75
CA SER A 273 -11.92 0.87 -14.66
C SER A 273 -11.09 2.08 -15.10
N ASN A 274 -10.43 1.99 -16.26
CA ASN A 274 -9.68 3.08 -16.87
C ASN A 274 -10.62 3.99 -17.67
N THR A 275 -10.83 5.21 -17.20
CA THR A 275 -11.83 6.13 -17.76
C THR A 275 -11.23 7.45 -18.23
N LYS A 276 -10.16 7.93 -17.58
CA LYS A 276 -9.61 9.27 -17.79
C LYS A 276 -8.91 9.43 -19.14
N HIS A 277 -8.10 8.46 -19.55
CA HIS A 277 -7.24 8.58 -20.74
C HIS A 277 -7.67 7.70 -21.91
N ARG A 278 -8.94 7.26 -21.96
CA ARG A 278 -9.42 6.36 -23.03
C ARG A 278 -9.29 6.99 -24.42
N ASP A 279 -9.62 8.26 -24.56
CA ASP A 279 -9.52 8.96 -25.85
C ASP A 279 -8.07 9.22 -26.24
N GLU A 280 -7.21 9.56 -25.28
CA GLU A 280 -5.77 9.69 -25.51
C GLU A 280 -5.13 8.35 -25.90
N ALA A 281 -5.54 7.25 -25.27
CA ALA A 281 -5.05 5.91 -25.61
C ALA A 281 -5.51 5.47 -27.01
N ARG A 282 -6.75 5.80 -27.41
CA ARG A 282 -7.22 5.60 -28.78
C ARG A 282 -6.40 6.43 -29.76
N GLN A 283 -6.17 7.71 -29.47
CA GLN A 283 -5.35 8.58 -30.32
C GLN A 283 -3.93 8.06 -30.46
N ALA A 284 -3.29 7.64 -29.36
CA ALA A 284 -1.96 7.04 -29.41
C ALA A 284 -1.94 5.75 -30.25
N LEU A 285 -2.98 4.90 -30.17
CA LEU A 285 -3.12 3.76 -31.07
C LEU A 285 -3.27 4.19 -32.53
N TYR A 286 -4.11 5.19 -32.83
CA TYR A 286 -4.26 5.73 -34.18
C TYR A 286 -2.92 6.21 -34.75
N ASP A 287 -2.12 6.90 -33.94
CA ASP A 287 -0.82 7.43 -34.34
C ASP A 287 0.19 6.29 -34.64
N LEU A 288 0.15 5.19 -33.89
CA LEU A 288 0.97 3.99 -34.17
C LEU A 288 0.62 3.35 -35.52
N TYR A 289 -0.66 3.37 -35.92
CA TYR A 289 -1.10 2.87 -37.23
C TYR A 289 -0.86 3.85 -38.38
N ALA A 290 -0.73 5.14 -38.09
CA ALA A 290 -0.62 6.18 -39.10
C ALA A 290 0.62 6.00 -39.99
N ALA A 291 1.79 5.67 -39.39
CA ALA A 291 3.01 5.50 -40.15
C ALA A 291 2.99 4.28 -41.10
N PRO A 292 2.57 3.07 -40.69
CA PRO A 292 2.37 1.94 -41.60
C PRO A 292 1.36 2.23 -42.71
N ILE A 293 0.22 2.85 -42.39
CA ILE A 293 -0.81 3.23 -43.38
C ILE A 293 -0.24 4.24 -44.38
N ALA A 294 0.48 5.26 -43.91
CA ALA A 294 1.11 6.25 -44.77
C ALA A 294 2.16 5.61 -45.68
N ARG A 295 2.97 4.68 -45.16
CA ARG A 295 3.96 3.93 -45.95
C ARG A 295 3.30 3.10 -47.05
N LEU A 296 2.18 2.42 -46.75
CA LEU A 296 1.41 1.71 -47.76
C LEU A 296 0.90 2.66 -48.84
N ARG A 297 0.39 3.84 -48.47
CA ARG A 297 -0.13 4.84 -49.40
C ARG A 297 0.95 5.49 -50.27
N SER A 298 2.13 5.78 -49.71
CA SER A 298 3.21 6.51 -50.38
C SER A 298 4.26 5.64 -51.07
N GLY A 299 4.28 4.33 -50.82
CA GLY A 299 5.24 3.41 -51.42
C GLY A 299 5.22 3.44 -52.95
N GLN A 300 6.33 3.06 -53.58
CA GLN A 300 6.48 2.96 -55.05
C GLN A 300 5.23 2.35 -55.71
N PRO A 301 4.82 2.78 -56.92
CA PRO A 301 3.62 2.26 -57.55
C PRO A 301 3.62 0.73 -57.56
N ALA A 302 2.74 0.11 -56.77
CA ALA A 302 2.60 -1.35 -56.75
C ALA A 302 2.15 -1.81 -58.13
N ALA A 303 2.59 -3.01 -58.52
CA ALA A 303 1.98 -3.71 -59.65
C ALA A 303 0.46 -3.91 -59.45
N PHE A 304 0.00 -3.90 -58.18
CA PHE A 304 -1.39 -4.15 -57.78
C PHE A 304 -1.95 -3.06 -56.84
N PRO A 305 -2.36 -1.89 -57.36
CA PRO A 305 -2.85 -0.78 -56.54
C PRO A 305 -4.08 -1.13 -55.69
N LYS A 306 -4.99 -1.98 -56.19
CA LYS A 306 -6.18 -2.40 -55.43
C LYS A 306 -5.84 -3.24 -54.20
N LEU A 307 -4.83 -4.12 -54.27
CA LEU A 307 -4.42 -4.92 -53.12
C LEU A 307 -3.86 -4.04 -52.00
N ARG A 308 -3.11 -3.01 -52.36
CA ARG A 308 -2.60 -2.01 -51.43
C ARG A 308 -3.73 -1.21 -50.78
N GLU A 309 -4.71 -0.75 -51.55
CA GLU A 309 -5.91 -0.08 -51.01
C GLU A 309 -6.68 -1.01 -50.07
N GLY A 310 -6.79 -2.30 -50.43
CA GLY A 310 -7.38 -3.33 -49.56
C GLY A 310 -6.61 -3.51 -48.24
N MET A 311 -5.27 -3.53 -48.28
CA MET A 311 -4.44 -3.60 -47.07
C MET A 311 -4.58 -2.35 -46.21
N VAL A 312 -4.67 -1.16 -46.80
CA VAL A 312 -4.96 0.08 -46.07
C VAL A 312 -6.31 -0.01 -45.38
N ALA A 313 -7.36 -0.42 -46.09
CA ALA A 313 -8.70 -0.59 -45.51
C ALA A 313 -8.71 -1.63 -44.37
N LEU A 314 -7.92 -2.69 -44.50
CA LEU A 314 -7.75 -3.72 -43.49
C LEU A 314 -7.05 -3.19 -42.23
N LEU A 315 -5.98 -2.40 -42.37
CA LEU A 315 -5.33 -1.73 -41.23
C LEU A 315 -6.26 -0.72 -40.55
N GLU A 316 -7.05 0.00 -41.35
CA GLU A 316 -8.01 0.98 -40.85
C GLU A 316 -9.16 0.34 -40.07
N SER A 317 -9.55 -0.90 -40.39
CA SER A 317 -10.61 -1.61 -39.66
C SER A 317 -10.13 -2.13 -38.30
N VAL A 318 -8.86 -2.53 -38.18
CA VAL A 318 -8.32 -3.09 -36.93
C VAL A 318 -7.72 -2.06 -35.97
N ARG A 319 -7.46 -0.83 -36.42
CA ARG A 319 -6.87 0.21 -35.56
C ARG A 319 -7.75 0.57 -34.35
N THR A 320 -9.07 0.36 -34.45
CA THR A 320 -10.04 0.62 -33.37
C THR A 320 -10.46 -0.63 -32.61
N ALA A 321 -10.01 -1.81 -33.04
CA ALA A 321 -10.39 -3.07 -32.42
C ALA A 321 -9.62 -3.27 -31.09
N ASN A 322 -10.35 -3.72 -30.06
CA ASN A 322 -9.75 -4.11 -28.78
C ASN A 322 -8.74 -5.26 -28.95
N THR A 323 -9.02 -6.18 -29.88
CA THR A 323 -8.14 -7.30 -30.22
C THR A 323 -7.93 -7.33 -31.74
N PRO A 324 -6.75 -6.95 -32.26
CA PRO A 324 -6.48 -6.80 -33.70
C PRO A 324 -6.14 -8.14 -34.34
N VAL A 325 -7.06 -9.08 -34.29
CA VAL A 325 -6.87 -10.42 -34.87
C VAL A 325 -7.41 -10.45 -36.28
N LEU A 326 -6.55 -10.79 -37.23
CA LEU A 326 -6.91 -10.97 -38.63
C LEU A 326 -6.80 -12.43 -39.02
N SER A 327 -7.79 -12.93 -39.75
CA SER A 327 -7.75 -14.29 -40.29
C SER A 327 -7.02 -14.33 -41.63
N LEU A 328 -6.05 -15.24 -41.75
CA LEU A 328 -5.26 -15.47 -42.96
C LEU A 328 -5.47 -16.91 -43.43
N LYS A 329 -6.00 -17.07 -44.65
CA LYS A 329 -6.17 -18.36 -45.33
C LYS A 329 -5.22 -18.45 -46.50
N VAL A 330 -4.50 -19.57 -46.59
CA VAL A 330 -3.68 -19.89 -47.76
C VAL A 330 -4.14 -21.23 -48.34
N VAL A 331 -4.32 -21.29 -49.66
CA VAL A 331 -4.80 -22.48 -50.37
C VAL A 331 -3.85 -22.80 -51.53
N ASP A 332 -3.30 -24.02 -51.53
CA ASP A 332 -2.62 -24.59 -52.70
C ASP A 332 -3.66 -25.29 -53.58
N LYS A 333 -3.93 -24.72 -54.76
CA LYS A 333 -4.96 -25.21 -55.68
C LYS A 333 -4.51 -26.40 -56.52
N ASN A 334 -3.20 -26.56 -56.72
CA ASN A 334 -2.66 -27.62 -57.57
C ASN A 334 -1.28 -28.03 -57.04
N PRO A 335 -1.25 -28.80 -55.93
CA PRO A 335 -0.01 -29.22 -55.32
C PRO A 335 0.77 -30.09 -56.31
N ILE A 336 2.03 -29.71 -56.56
CA ILE A 336 2.90 -30.48 -57.45
C ILE A 336 3.31 -31.77 -56.72
N PRO A 337 3.29 -32.94 -57.39
CA PRO A 337 3.82 -34.16 -56.79
C PRO A 337 5.24 -33.98 -56.26
N GLY A 338 5.43 -34.18 -54.95
CA GLY A 338 6.71 -33.99 -54.26
C GLY A 338 6.82 -32.71 -53.43
N THR A 339 5.83 -31.80 -53.46
CA THR A 339 5.74 -30.75 -52.44
C THR A 339 5.32 -31.35 -51.10
N GLU A 340 5.91 -30.85 -50.02
CA GLU A 340 5.63 -31.33 -48.66
C GLU A 340 4.15 -31.09 -48.30
N ALA A 341 3.53 -32.09 -47.67
CA ALA A 341 2.24 -31.90 -47.04
C ALA A 341 2.36 -30.77 -46.00
N GLY A 342 1.56 -29.71 -46.15
CA GLY A 342 1.65 -28.52 -45.30
C GLY A 342 2.35 -27.31 -45.93
N ALA A 343 2.72 -27.33 -47.22
CA ALA A 343 3.29 -26.16 -47.90
C ALA A 343 2.42 -24.89 -47.77
N ALA A 344 1.08 -25.02 -47.82
CA ALA A 344 0.16 -23.90 -47.61
C ALA A 344 0.24 -23.33 -46.18
N ASP A 345 0.43 -24.19 -45.16
CA ASP A 345 0.59 -23.76 -43.77
C ASP A 345 1.91 -23.04 -43.54
N LEU A 346 3.00 -23.50 -44.18
CA LEU A 346 4.29 -22.81 -44.18
C LEU A 346 4.18 -21.43 -44.83
N VAL A 347 3.58 -21.33 -46.03
CA VAL A 347 3.32 -20.03 -46.68
C VAL A 347 2.50 -19.13 -45.76
N ARG A 348 1.45 -19.66 -45.11
CA ARG A 348 0.60 -18.90 -44.18
C ARG A 348 1.41 -18.35 -43.01
N SER A 349 2.22 -19.18 -42.35
CA SER A 349 3.05 -18.78 -41.21
C SER A 349 4.05 -17.71 -41.62
N ASN A 350 4.79 -17.93 -42.71
CA ASN A 350 5.85 -17.02 -43.15
C ASN A 350 5.27 -15.69 -43.66
N LEU A 351 4.10 -15.73 -44.30
CA LEU A 351 3.36 -14.54 -44.71
C LEU A 351 2.81 -13.78 -43.49
N ALA A 352 2.22 -14.45 -42.51
CA ALA A 352 1.74 -13.85 -41.27
C ALA A 352 2.87 -13.11 -40.53
N ASP A 353 4.00 -13.78 -40.34
CA ASP A 353 5.17 -13.21 -39.67
C ASP A 353 5.74 -12.03 -40.47
N GLY A 354 5.83 -12.17 -41.79
CA GLY A 354 6.35 -11.12 -42.66
C GLY A 354 5.47 -9.87 -42.67
N LEU A 355 4.14 -10.04 -42.75
CA LEU A 355 3.19 -8.94 -42.64
C LEU A 355 3.25 -8.29 -41.26
N GLY A 356 3.28 -9.10 -40.19
CA GLY A 356 3.40 -8.60 -38.82
C GLY A 356 4.62 -7.69 -38.64
N ARG A 357 5.79 -8.11 -39.12
CA ARG A 357 7.02 -7.30 -39.02
C ARG A 357 6.98 -6.03 -39.85
N SER A 358 6.44 -6.08 -41.06
CA SER A 358 6.37 -4.91 -41.94
C SER A 358 5.39 -3.85 -41.43
N ILE A 359 4.27 -4.27 -40.81
CA ILE A 359 3.27 -3.37 -40.22
C ILE A 359 3.79 -2.82 -38.88
N GLY A 360 4.44 -3.66 -38.08
CA GLY A 360 5.01 -3.31 -36.79
C GLY A 360 4.78 -4.43 -35.79
N PRO A 361 5.78 -4.73 -34.93
CA PRO A 361 5.66 -5.80 -33.95
C PRO A 361 4.42 -5.59 -33.08
N GLU A 362 3.67 -6.69 -32.87
CA GLU A 362 2.51 -6.74 -31.96
C GLU A 362 1.35 -5.81 -32.32
N MET A 363 1.36 -5.21 -33.51
CA MET A 363 0.25 -4.39 -34.00
C MET A 363 -0.96 -5.26 -34.35
N ILE A 364 -0.73 -6.41 -35.01
CA ILE A 364 -1.76 -7.31 -35.53
C ILE A 364 -1.32 -8.75 -35.30
N ALA A 365 -2.25 -9.61 -34.90
CA ALA A 365 -2.04 -11.06 -34.86
C ALA A 365 -2.79 -11.72 -36.03
N PHE A 366 -2.09 -12.56 -36.80
CA PHE A 366 -2.69 -13.33 -37.88
C PHE A 366 -2.99 -14.76 -37.41
N VAL A 367 -4.23 -15.22 -37.60
CA VAL A 367 -4.68 -16.57 -37.20
C VAL A 367 -5.32 -17.31 -38.38
N ALA A 368 -5.40 -18.63 -38.32
CA ALA A 368 -6.19 -19.38 -39.30
C ALA A 368 -7.69 -19.07 -39.10
N PRO A 369 -8.49 -18.91 -40.17
CA PRO A 369 -9.94 -18.82 -40.03
C PRO A 369 -10.51 -20.16 -39.54
N PRO A 370 -11.68 -20.17 -38.87
CA PRO A 370 -12.43 -21.39 -38.64
C PRO A 370 -12.81 -22.08 -39.96
N ASP A 371 -12.96 -23.40 -39.94
CA ASP A 371 -13.32 -24.18 -41.13
C ASP A 371 -14.62 -23.67 -41.77
N GLY A 372 -14.58 -23.52 -43.11
CA GLY A 372 -15.71 -23.03 -43.90
C GLY A 372 -15.99 -21.53 -43.79
N GLN A 373 -15.28 -20.77 -42.95
CA GLN A 373 -15.48 -19.32 -42.82
C GLN A 373 -14.59 -18.52 -43.78
N PRO A 374 -15.04 -17.32 -44.22
CA PRO A 374 -14.19 -16.41 -44.97
C PRO A 374 -13.03 -15.90 -44.11
N ALA A 375 -11.92 -15.58 -44.77
CA ALA A 375 -10.76 -14.96 -44.14
C ALA A 375 -10.63 -13.48 -44.54
N HIS A 376 -10.02 -12.69 -43.66
CA HIS A 376 -9.70 -11.28 -43.92
C HIS A 376 -8.70 -11.15 -45.06
N LEU A 377 -7.73 -12.06 -45.12
CA LEU A 377 -6.80 -12.21 -46.23
C LEU A 377 -6.85 -13.65 -46.72
N THR A 378 -7.19 -13.84 -48.00
CA THR A 378 -7.17 -15.16 -48.66
C THR A 378 -6.13 -15.12 -49.77
N VAL A 379 -5.19 -16.07 -49.74
CA VAL A 379 -4.18 -16.27 -50.77
C VAL A 379 -4.39 -17.64 -51.37
N GLU A 380 -4.61 -17.69 -52.67
CA GLU A 380 -4.65 -18.94 -53.41
C GLU A 380 -3.48 -18.95 -54.39
N TYR A 381 -2.73 -20.04 -54.44
CA TYR A 381 -1.64 -20.20 -55.39
C TYR A 381 -1.79 -21.50 -56.17
N GLU A 382 -1.40 -21.44 -57.44
CA GLU A 382 -1.44 -22.57 -58.36
C GLU A 382 -0.15 -22.60 -59.17
N PHE A 383 0.53 -23.74 -59.19
CA PHE A 383 1.65 -23.90 -60.10
C PHE A 383 1.17 -24.29 -61.49
N ARG A 384 1.50 -23.46 -62.48
CA ARG A 384 1.21 -23.71 -63.89
C ARG A 384 2.49 -24.04 -64.63
N LYS A 385 2.51 -25.18 -65.31
CA LYS A 385 3.62 -25.57 -66.17
C LYS A 385 3.74 -24.58 -67.32
N ASP A 386 4.92 -24.03 -67.51
CA ASP A 386 5.23 -23.17 -68.64
C ASP A 386 5.21 -24.01 -69.94
N PRO A 387 4.62 -23.53 -71.05
CA PRO A 387 4.64 -24.23 -72.33
C PRO A 387 6.07 -24.52 -72.84
N ILE A 388 7.04 -23.71 -72.42
CA ILE A 388 8.44 -23.76 -72.86
C ILE A 388 9.29 -24.41 -71.76
N GLY A 389 9.14 -25.72 -71.57
CA GLY A 389 10.05 -26.56 -70.77
C GLY A 389 9.50 -27.13 -69.45
N SER A 390 10.40 -27.59 -68.59
CA SER A 390 10.10 -28.17 -67.26
C SER A 390 10.12 -27.13 -66.15
N ILE A 391 9.57 -25.96 -66.44
CA ILE A 391 9.52 -24.79 -65.56
C ILE A 391 8.08 -24.60 -65.11
N TYR A 392 7.88 -24.22 -63.86
CA TYR A 392 6.57 -23.85 -63.34
C TYR A 392 6.58 -22.38 -62.93
N ARG A 393 5.47 -21.72 -63.22
CA ARG A 393 5.16 -20.36 -62.77
C ARG A 393 4.03 -20.42 -61.77
N VAL A 394 4.10 -19.56 -60.76
CA VAL A 394 3.02 -19.46 -59.76
C VAL A 394 2.01 -18.43 -60.23
N GLN A 395 0.76 -18.87 -60.37
CA GLN A 395 -0.39 -17.98 -60.45
C GLN A 395 -0.90 -17.74 -59.04
N LEU A 396 -1.03 -16.47 -58.67
CA LEU A 396 -1.49 -16.02 -57.37
C LEU A 396 -2.85 -15.35 -57.52
N THR A 397 -3.77 -15.65 -56.60
CA THR A 397 -5.00 -14.91 -56.39
C THR A 397 -5.01 -14.44 -54.95
N VAL A 398 -5.12 -13.11 -54.74
CA VAL A 398 -5.20 -12.54 -53.40
C VAL A 398 -6.51 -11.78 -53.26
N THR A 399 -7.22 -12.05 -52.16
CA THR A 399 -8.51 -11.45 -51.83
C THR A 399 -8.48 -10.85 -50.42
N ILE A 400 -8.90 -9.59 -50.28
CA ILE A 400 -8.88 -8.84 -49.02
C ILE A 400 -10.28 -8.42 -48.60
N ARG A 401 -10.63 -8.70 -47.33
CA ARG A 401 -11.89 -8.39 -46.66
C ARG A 401 -11.62 -7.70 -45.31
N PRO A 402 -11.79 -6.36 -45.20
CA PRO A 402 -11.69 -5.65 -43.93
C PRO A 402 -12.80 -6.02 -42.93
N ASP A 403 -13.91 -6.53 -43.45
CA ASP A 403 -15.10 -6.95 -42.71
C ASP A 403 -15.58 -8.28 -43.32
N LEU A 404 -15.62 -9.34 -42.50
CA LEU A 404 -15.96 -10.69 -42.95
C LEU A 404 -17.43 -10.85 -43.40
N THR A 405 -18.28 -9.87 -43.09
CA THR A 405 -19.70 -9.87 -43.48
C THR A 405 -19.96 -9.22 -44.84
N LYS A 406 -18.94 -8.61 -45.44
CA LYS A 406 -19.04 -7.86 -46.70
C LYS A 406 -18.24 -8.54 -47.81
N GLU A 407 -18.57 -8.13 -49.03
CA GLU A 407 -17.79 -8.51 -50.22
C GLU A 407 -16.33 -8.01 -50.13
N PRO A 408 -15.38 -8.71 -50.77
CA PRO A 408 -13.99 -8.26 -50.84
C PRO A 408 -13.86 -6.85 -51.42
N VAL A 409 -13.02 -6.03 -50.78
CA VAL A 409 -12.68 -4.69 -51.29
C VAL A 409 -11.60 -4.76 -52.38
N ALA A 410 -10.84 -5.86 -52.41
CA ALA A 410 -9.82 -6.11 -53.43
C ALA A 410 -9.74 -7.61 -53.72
N SER A 411 -9.65 -7.94 -55.01
CA SER A 411 -9.34 -9.28 -55.50
C SER A 411 -8.55 -9.16 -56.80
N GLU A 412 -7.33 -9.66 -56.82
CA GLU A 412 -6.45 -9.60 -57.99
C GLU A 412 -5.86 -10.99 -58.25
N THR A 413 -5.74 -11.34 -59.52
CA THR A 413 -5.14 -12.60 -59.97
C THR A 413 -4.07 -12.31 -61.00
N TRP A 414 -2.86 -12.83 -60.79
CA TRP A 414 -1.75 -12.60 -61.68
C TRP A 414 -0.79 -13.79 -61.72
N GLN A 415 0.00 -13.86 -62.78
CA GLN A 415 1.08 -14.82 -62.91
C GLN A 415 2.40 -14.11 -62.65
N ASN A 416 3.16 -14.57 -61.65
CA ASN A 416 4.44 -13.96 -61.35
C ASN A 416 5.48 -14.36 -62.42
N ARG A 417 6.14 -13.36 -63.00
CA ARG A 417 7.18 -13.55 -64.02
C ARG A 417 8.56 -13.87 -63.43
N GLU A 418 8.82 -13.44 -62.21
CA GLU A 418 10.08 -13.60 -61.47
C GLU A 418 10.15 -14.94 -60.73
N MET A 419 9.00 -15.47 -60.28
CA MET A 419 8.90 -16.79 -59.63
C MET A 419 8.88 -17.91 -60.66
N ILE A 420 10.08 -18.31 -61.07
CA ILE A 420 10.36 -19.39 -62.01
C ILE A 420 10.97 -20.54 -61.21
N PHE A 421 10.26 -21.66 -61.08
CA PHE A 421 10.72 -22.83 -60.33
C PHE A 421 11.08 -23.97 -61.28
N PRO A 422 12.37 -24.31 -61.43
CA PRO A 422 12.77 -25.59 -61.98
C PRO A 422 12.22 -26.71 -61.09
N LEU A 423 11.76 -27.82 -61.67
CA LEU A 423 11.24 -28.98 -60.92
C LEU A 423 12.20 -29.45 -59.81
N LEU A 424 13.51 -29.33 -60.02
CA LEU A 424 14.55 -29.73 -59.07
C LEU A 424 14.71 -28.79 -57.86
N MET A 425 14.16 -27.57 -57.91
CA MET A 425 14.22 -26.60 -56.81
C MET A 425 12.89 -26.49 -56.04
N MET A 426 11.89 -27.30 -56.39
CA MET A 426 10.62 -27.37 -55.65
C MET A 426 10.80 -28.17 -54.36
N GLY A 427 11.43 -27.52 -53.38
CA GLY A 427 11.57 -28.04 -52.02
C GLY A 427 11.15 -26.99 -50.99
N SER A 428 11.69 -27.11 -49.79
CA SER A 428 11.39 -26.30 -48.61
C SER A 428 11.53 -24.78 -48.78
N THR A 429 12.26 -24.30 -49.80
CA THR A 429 12.46 -22.86 -50.05
C THR A 429 11.29 -22.21 -50.83
N THR A 430 10.43 -23.01 -51.47
CA THR A 430 9.34 -22.48 -52.30
C THR A 430 8.29 -21.71 -51.48
N PRO A 431 7.83 -22.21 -50.31
CA PRO A 431 6.92 -21.46 -49.43
C PRO A 431 7.47 -20.10 -49.00
N ASP A 432 8.77 -20.04 -48.67
CA ASP A 432 9.44 -18.80 -48.28
C ASP A 432 9.43 -17.79 -49.42
N MET A 433 9.82 -18.21 -50.62
CA MET A 433 9.83 -17.31 -51.78
C MET A 433 8.45 -16.75 -52.09
N ILE A 434 7.40 -17.57 -52.01
CA ILE A 434 6.01 -17.12 -52.21
C ILE A 434 5.60 -16.11 -51.12
N ALA A 435 5.87 -16.41 -49.85
CA ALA A 435 5.55 -15.52 -48.73
C ALA A 435 6.29 -14.19 -48.83
N GLN A 436 7.61 -14.20 -49.10
CA GLN A 436 8.41 -12.98 -49.25
C GLN A 436 7.94 -12.13 -50.43
N TYR A 437 7.61 -12.76 -51.56
CA TYR A 437 7.06 -12.06 -52.71
C TYR A 437 5.71 -11.41 -52.37
N LEU A 438 4.80 -12.16 -51.73
CA LEU A 438 3.50 -11.63 -51.31
C LEU A 438 3.63 -10.48 -50.30
N CYS A 439 4.54 -10.58 -49.32
CA CYS A 439 4.84 -9.46 -48.43
C CYS A 439 5.30 -8.23 -49.24
N ARG A 440 6.24 -8.38 -50.17
CA ARG A 440 6.72 -7.26 -50.99
C ARG A 440 5.58 -6.60 -51.79
N GLU A 441 4.68 -7.38 -52.38
CA GLU A 441 3.54 -6.83 -53.14
C GLU A 441 2.48 -6.19 -52.24
N LEU A 442 2.19 -6.76 -51.07
CA LEU A 442 1.14 -6.29 -50.17
C LEU A 442 1.56 -5.08 -49.34
N VAL A 443 2.80 -5.04 -48.87
CA VAL A 443 3.31 -4.02 -47.94
C VAL A 443 4.47 -3.19 -48.48
N GLY A 444 4.96 -3.48 -49.70
CA GLY A 444 6.04 -2.74 -50.35
C GLY A 444 7.42 -3.19 -49.85
N GLU A 445 8.01 -2.43 -48.94
CA GLU A 445 9.31 -2.78 -48.37
C GLU A 445 9.16 -3.94 -47.37
N TYR A 446 9.68 -5.10 -47.77
CA TYR A 446 9.80 -6.27 -46.92
C TYR A 446 11.26 -6.49 -46.55
N LYS A 447 11.53 -6.56 -45.25
CA LYS A 447 12.82 -7.03 -44.73
C LYS A 447 12.60 -8.44 -44.18
N PRO A 448 13.20 -9.48 -44.79
CA PRO A 448 13.09 -10.83 -44.27
C PRO A 448 13.63 -10.89 -42.85
N ALA A 449 13.20 -11.94 -42.14
CA ALA A 449 13.84 -12.30 -40.89
C ALA A 449 15.36 -12.35 -41.06
N PRO A 450 16.15 -11.84 -40.09
CA PRO A 450 17.48 -12.40 -39.97
C PRO A 450 17.30 -13.93 -39.84
N PRO A 451 18.12 -14.74 -40.53
CA PRO A 451 18.11 -16.17 -40.31
C PRO A 451 18.26 -16.43 -38.80
N PRO A 452 17.61 -17.48 -38.25
CA PRO A 452 17.80 -17.83 -36.86
C PRO A 452 19.31 -17.87 -36.60
N GLU A 453 19.78 -17.16 -35.57
CA GLU A 453 21.18 -17.28 -35.17
C GLU A 453 21.43 -18.78 -34.98
N PRO A 454 22.49 -19.34 -35.62
CA PRO A 454 22.81 -20.74 -35.41
C PRO A 454 22.91 -20.91 -33.91
N GLU A 455 22.08 -21.79 -33.32
CA GLU A 455 22.14 -22.06 -31.88
C GLU A 455 23.62 -22.26 -31.57
N GLU A 456 24.24 -21.30 -30.86
CA GLU A 456 25.64 -21.39 -30.50
C GLU A 456 25.76 -22.73 -29.79
N GLY A 457 26.46 -23.66 -30.45
CA GLY A 457 26.37 -25.08 -30.14
C GLY A 457 26.45 -25.24 -28.64
N GLY A 458 25.32 -25.57 -28.02
CA GLY A 458 25.31 -25.88 -26.61
C GLY A 458 26.34 -26.96 -26.42
N ASP A 459 27.37 -26.69 -25.61
CA ASP A 459 28.38 -27.68 -25.25
C ASP A 459 27.64 -28.92 -24.75
N PHE A 460 27.55 -29.94 -25.62
CA PHE A 460 26.96 -31.24 -25.33
C PHE A 460 27.92 -32.11 -24.54
#